data_AF-A0AA40AAF9-F1
#
_entry.id   AF-A0AA40AAF9-F1
#
_cell.length_a   1.000
_cell.length_b   1.000
_cell.length_c   1.000
_cell.angle_alpha   90.00
_cell.angle_beta   90.00
_cell.angle_gamma   90.00
#
_symmetry.space_group_name_H-M   'P 1'
#
loop_
_entity.id
_entity.type
_entity.pdbx_description
1 polymer ?
#
loop_
_entity_poly.entity_id
_entity_poly.type
_entity_poly.pdbx_seq_one_letter_code
_entity_poly.pdbx_strand_id
1 'polypeptide(L)'
;MSPDSDDIYWRRANQTSQQLGPTALESAAGTGSLKLVELLLDRGAELSPPADYEGDSALARACMREDLALVRLLLDRAASPNPVNPRSASPLSRAAAMGDLSVILLLRAAGAEVSIGAKNQNPLTAAAMNGRLDVVEYLLGLEKRESVFKDAIEKAEKALDGCHAEVVSRLKRFLEEQHPRKWSRMEKVS
;
A
#
# COMPACT_ATOMS: atom_id res chain seq x y z
N MET A 1 7.33 -14.41 47.55
CA MET A 1 6.80 -13.30 46.72
C MET A 1 7.63 -13.32 45.44
N SER A 2 7.11 -13.94 44.38
CA SER A 2 7.79 -14.02 43.09
C SER A 2 6.93 -13.30 42.03
N PRO A 3 7.52 -12.51 41.12
CA PRO A 3 6.79 -11.55 40.27
C PRO A 3 6.26 -12.13 38.95
N ASP A 4 6.25 -13.45 38.76
CA ASP A 4 6.10 -14.07 37.43
C ASP A 4 4.71 -14.70 37.18
N SER A 5 3.63 -14.11 37.69
CA SER A 5 2.28 -14.65 37.48
C SER A 5 1.36 -13.79 36.61
N ASP A 6 1.79 -12.60 36.19
CA ASP A 6 0.98 -11.69 35.34
C ASP A 6 1.31 -11.79 33.83
N ASP A 7 2.45 -12.39 33.47
CA ASP A 7 2.90 -12.49 32.06
C ASP A 7 2.14 -13.53 31.21
N ILE A 8 1.50 -14.50 31.87
CA ILE A 8 0.68 -15.53 31.20
C ILE A 8 -0.77 -15.09 30.98
N TYR A 9 -1.26 -14.09 31.74
CA TYR A 9 -2.63 -13.60 31.59
C TYR A 9 -2.77 -12.65 30.40
N TRP A 10 -1.73 -11.86 30.06
CA TRP A 10 -1.79 -11.00 28.86
C TRP A 10 -1.60 -11.78 27.56
N ARG A 11 -0.76 -12.82 27.56
CA ARG A 11 -0.55 -13.66 26.37
C ARG A 11 -1.75 -14.58 26.05
N ARG A 12 -2.61 -14.87 27.03
CA ARG A 12 -3.76 -15.79 26.86
C ARG A 12 -5.12 -15.10 26.77
N ALA A 13 -5.22 -13.83 27.15
CA ALA A 13 -6.42 -13.00 26.90
C ALA A 13 -6.60 -12.61 25.42
N ASN A 14 -5.54 -12.71 24.61
CA ASN A 14 -5.57 -12.36 23.18
C ASN A 14 -5.67 -13.57 22.24
N GLN A 15 -6.10 -14.72 22.77
CA GLN A 15 -6.26 -15.96 22.03
C GLN A 15 -7.75 -16.30 21.89
N THR A 16 -8.52 -15.39 21.30
CA THR A 16 -9.82 -15.70 20.71
C THR A 16 -9.71 -15.51 19.21
N SER A 17 -10.30 -16.45 18.47
CA SER A 17 -10.39 -16.50 17.02
C SER A 17 -11.24 -15.35 16.45
N GLN A 18 -10.77 -14.11 16.55
CA GLN A 18 -11.41 -12.93 15.98
C GLN A 18 -10.36 -12.13 15.22
N GLN A 19 -10.69 -11.67 14.03
CA GLN A 19 -9.86 -10.68 13.34
C GLN A 19 -9.54 -9.56 14.34
N LEU A 20 -8.26 -9.31 14.59
CA LEU A 20 -7.84 -8.13 15.34
C LEU A 20 -8.42 -6.91 14.61
N GLY A 21 -9.36 -6.23 15.27
CA GLY A 21 -9.95 -5.00 14.76
C GLY A 21 -8.89 -3.90 14.65
N PRO A 22 -9.18 -2.81 13.92
CA PRO A 22 -8.24 -1.71 13.81
C PRO A 22 -7.87 -1.13 15.18
N THR A 23 -6.59 -0.88 15.38
CA THR A 23 -6.06 -0.17 16.55
C THR A 23 -6.66 1.23 16.62
N ALA A 24 -6.69 1.83 17.81
CA ALA A 24 -7.16 3.20 18.00
C ALA A 24 -6.46 4.20 17.06
N LEU A 25 -5.14 4.03 16.86
CA LEU A 25 -4.34 4.84 15.94
C LEU A 25 -4.80 4.67 14.48
N GLU A 26 -5.07 3.45 14.05
CA GLU A 26 -5.50 3.15 12.67
C GLU A 26 -6.91 3.67 12.41
N SER A 27 -7.78 3.59 13.41
CA SER A 27 -9.13 4.16 13.33
C SER A 27 -9.06 5.70 13.25
N ALA A 28 -8.21 6.32 14.06
CA ALA A 28 -7.96 7.77 14.00
C ALA A 28 -7.34 8.23 12.67
N ALA A 29 -6.41 7.44 12.12
CA ALA A 29 -5.85 7.69 10.79
C ALA A 29 -6.90 7.52 9.69
N GLY A 30 -7.80 6.53 9.82
CA GLY A 30 -8.92 6.32 8.92
C GLY A 30 -9.94 7.47 8.92
N THR A 31 -10.12 8.16 10.05
CA THR A 31 -10.98 9.34 10.13
C THR A 31 -10.28 10.63 9.69
N GLY A 32 -8.95 10.64 9.54
CA GLY A 32 -8.16 11.84 9.19
C GLY A 32 -8.00 12.82 10.36
N SER A 33 -8.18 12.35 11.60
CA SER A 33 -8.12 13.21 12.78
C SER A 33 -6.67 13.43 13.23
N LEU A 34 -5.96 14.37 12.61
CA LEU A 34 -4.54 14.65 12.90
C LEU A 34 -4.27 14.88 14.40
N LYS A 35 -5.09 15.69 15.07
CA LYS A 35 -4.99 15.93 16.53
C LYS A 35 -5.19 14.68 17.38
N LEU A 36 -6.07 13.77 16.94
CA LEU A 36 -6.31 12.52 17.64
C LEU A 36 -5.13 11.58 17.45
N VAL A 37 -4.54 11.55 16.25
CA VAL A 37 -3.33 10.79 15.96
C VAL A 37 -2.16 11.31 16.79
N GLU A 38 -1.93 12.63 16.83
CA GLU A 38 -0.92 13.25 17.71
C GLU A 38 -1.11 12.83 19.16
N LEU A 39 -2.32 12.99 19.69
CA LEU A 39 -2.62 12.67 21.08
C LEU A 39 -2.35 11.18 21.38
N LEU A 40 -2.72 10.28 20.46
CA LEU A 40 -2.48 8.85 20.63
C LEU A 40 -0.99 8.53 20.61
N LEU A 41 -0.22 9.14 19.71
CA LEU A 41 1.23 8.94 19.62
C LEU A 41 1.95 9.52 20.85
N ASP A 42 1.53 10.67 21.33
CA ASP A 42 2.07 11.30 22.54
C ASP A 42 1.76 10.47 23.80
N ARG A 43 0.74 9.61 23.75
CA ARG A 43 0.38 8.65 24.81
C ARG A 43 1.05 7.28 24.65
N GLY A 44 1.97 7.14 23.69
CA GLY A 44 2.72 5.91 23.46
C GLY A 44 1.96 4.85 22.67
N ALA A 45 0.98 5.23 21.84
CA ALA A 45 0.34 4.30 20.93
C ALA A 45 1.37 3.67 19.97
N GLU A 46 1.27 2.36 19.77
CA GLU A 46 2.11 1.65 18.81
C GLU A 46 1.78 2.08 17.39
N LEU A 47 2.81 2.46 16.63
CA LEU A 47 2.71 2.90 15.23
C LEU A 47 2.50 1.74 14.25
N SER A 48 2.99 0.56 14.63
CA SER A 48 2.85 -0.66 13.84
C SER A 48 1.64 -1.44 14.35
N PRO A 49 0.75 -1.91 13.47
CA PRO A 49 -0.18 -2.95 13.86
C PRO A 49 0.53 -4.21 14.36
N PRO A 50 -0.20 -5.07 15.12
CA PRO A 50 0.22 -6.43 15.41
C PRO A 50 0.54 -7.21 14.13
N ALA A 51 1.49 -8.14 14.19
CA ALA A 51 1.89 -8.95 13.03
C ALA A 51 0.73 -9.73 12.39
N ASP A 52 -0.26 -10.14 13.18
CA ASP A 52 -1.45 -10.90 12.75
C ASP A 52 -2.59 -10.00 12.25
N TYR A 53 -2.40 -8.67 12.24
CA TYR A 53 -3.39 -7.74 11.72
C TYR A 53 -3.42 -7.77 10.19
N GLU A 54 -4.53 -8.20 9.61
CA GLU A 54 -4.69 -8.27 8.15
C GLU A 54 -5.23 -6.96 7.53
N GLY A 55 -5.45 -5.92 8.33
CA GLY A 55 -5.96 -4.63 7.86
C GLY A 55 -4.87 -3.65 7.41
N ASP A 56 -5.31 -2.44 7.07
CA ASP A 56 -4.44 -1.34 6.67
C ASP A 56 -3.80 -0.67 7.89
N SER A 57 -2.48 -0.51 7.88
CA SER A 57 -1.76 0.26 8.89
C SER A 57 -2.24 1.73 8.93
N ALA A 58 -1.94 2.43 10.02
CA ALA A 58 -2.26 3.85 10.16
C ALA A 58 -1.72 4.68 8.97
N LEU A 59 -0.50 4.37 8.52
CA LEU A 59 0.10 5.02 7.35
C LEU A 59 -0.63 4.67 6.05
N ALA A 60 -0.98 3.39 5.83
CA ALA A 60 -1.73 2.99 4.64
C ALA A 60 -3.11 3.67 4.57
N ARG A 61 -3.78 3.85 5.72
CA ARG A 61 -5.05 4.60 5.80
C ARG A 61 -4.88 6.09 5.54
N ALA A 62 -3.82 6.70 6.07
CA ALA A 62 -3.50 8.09 5.75
C ALA A 62 -3.26 8.28 4.25
N CYS A 63 -2.58 7.33 3.60
CA CYS A 63 -2.35 7.34 2.15
C CYS A 63 -3.65 7.22 1.34
N MET A 64 -4.63 6.44 1.81
CA MET A 64 -5.94 6.34 1.16
C MET A 64 -6.74 7.66 1.22
N ARG A 65 -6.40 8.55 2.15
CA ARG A 65 -7.10 9.83 2.33
C ARG A 65 -6.43 10.99 1.60
N GLU A 66 -5.28 10.75 0.97
CA GLU A 66 -4.45 11.80 0.35
C GLU A 66 -4.06 12.90 1.37
N ASP A 67 -4.02 12.56 2.66
CA ASP A 67 -3.72 13.51 3.74
C ASP A 67 -2.21 13.57 3.96
N LEU A 68 -1.57 14.42 3.16
CA LEU A 68 -0.13 14.69 3.22
C LEU A 68 0.37 15.08 4.62
N ALA A 69 -0.42 15.84 5.38
CA ALA A 69 -0.04 16.28 6.71
C ALA A 69 0.00 15.10 7.68
N LEU A 70 -1.01 14.24 7.61
CA LEU A 70 -1.07 13.02 8.42
C LEU A 70 0.03 12.02 8.03
N VAL A 71 0.29 11.85 6.73
CA VAL A 71 1.38 10.98 6.24
C VAL A 71 2.74 11.48 6.74
N ARG A 72 3.01 12.79 6.65
CA ARG A 72 4.23 13.41 7.20
C ARG A 72 4.37 13.14 8.68
N LEU A 73 3.32 13.40 9.44
CA LEU A 73 3.32 13.22 10.88
C LEU A 73 3.65 11.78 11.27
N LEU A 74 3.02 10.80 10.62
CA LEU A 74 3.28 9.40 10.89
C LEU A 74 4.72 9.02 10.56
N LEU A 75 5.28 9.51 9.45
CA LEU A 75 6.67 9.23 9.07
C LEU A 75 7.68 9.95 9.95
N ASP A 76 7.40 11.18 10.38
CA ASP A 76 8.23 11.93 11.33
C ASP A 76 8.29 11.22 12.70
N ARG A 77 7.24 10.46 13.04
CA ARG A 77 7.19 9.61 14.23
C ARG A 77 7.80 8.22 14.00
N ALA A 78 8.51 8.02 12.89
CA ALA A 78 9.16 6.76 12.50
C ALA A 78 8.18 5.60 12.23
N ALA A 79 6.98 5.89 11.69
CA ALA A 79 6.12 4.84 11.15
C ALA A 79 6.83 4.08 10.03
N SER A 80 6.69 2.75 10.03
CA SER A 80 7.21 1.93 8.93
C SER A 80 6.52 2.30 7.61
N PRO A 81 7.28 2.68 6.57
CA PRO A 81 6.73 2.93 5.24
C PRO A 81 6.32 1.64 4.51
N ASN A 82 6.75 0.49 5.03
CA ASN A 82 6.53 -0.83 4.45
C ASN A 82 5.45 -1.60 5.20
N PRO A 83 4.71 -2.48 4.50
CA PRO A 83 3.71 -3.33 5.13
C PRO A 83 4.35 -4.22 6.21
N VAL A 84 3.64 -4.39 7.33
CA VAL A 84 4.10 -5.18 8.47
C VAL A 84 4.05 -6.67 8.16
N ASN A 85 3.10 -7.08 7.32
CA ASN A 85 2.97 -8.46 6.85
C ASN A 85 2.53 -8.52 5.36
N PRO A 86 2.71 -9.65 4.68
CA PRO A 86 2.33 -9.81 3.26
C PRO A 86 0.82 -9.71 2.98
N ARG A 87 -0.02 -9.79 4.02
CA ARG A 87 -1.48 -9.68 3.92
C ARG A 87 -1.98 -8.25 4.15
N SER A 88 -1.15 -7.36 4.67
CA SER A 88 -1.43 -5.95 4.89
C SER A 88 -1.19 -5.18 3.60
N ALA A 89 -2.00 -4.15 3.34
CA ALA A 89 -1.80 -3.34 2.15
C ALA A 89 -0.50 -2.55 2.26
N SER A 90 0.24 -2.46 1.16
CA SER A 90 1.39 -1.58 1.10
C SER A 90 0.90 -0.12 1.13
N PRO A 91 1.44 0.74 2.00
CA PRO A 91 1.10 2.17 1.99
C PRO A 91 1.32 2.78 0.60
N LEU A 92 2.39 2.36 -0.09
CA LEU A 92 2.70 2.79 -1.45
C LEU A 92 1.64 2.33 -2.46
N SER A 93 1.08 1.12 -2.30
CA SER A 93 0.03 0.65 -3.22
C SER A 93 -1.28 1.39 -3.02
N ARG A 94 -1.60 1.79 -1.78
CA ARG A 94 -2.76 2.64 -1.48
C ARG A 94 -2.59 4.04 -2.04
N ALA A 95 -1.42 4.66 -1.84
CA ALA A 95 -1.10 5.96 -2.45
C ALA A 95 -1.16 5.90 -3.99
N ALA A 96 -0.66 4.81 -4.58
CA ALA A 96 -0.69 4.60 -6.02
C ALA A 96 -2.11 4.42 -6.57
N ALA A 97 -3.00 3.72 -5.84
CA ALA A 97 -4.42 3.63 -6.17
C ALA A 97 -5.08 5.02 -6.20
N MET A 98 -4.75 5.86 -5.21
CA MET A 98 -5.25 7.23 -5.15
C MET A 98 -4.57 8.17 -6.15
N GLY A 99 -3.39 7.83 -6.68
CA GLY A 99 -2.67 8.62 -7.67
C GLY A 99 -2.03 9.90 -7.15
N ASP A 100 -1.87 10.04 -5.84
CA ASP A 100 -1.19 11.20 -5.26
C ASP A 100 0.34 11.01 -5.33
N LEU A 101 0.95 11.62 -6.35
CA LEU A 101 2.39 11.57 -6.57
C LEU A 101 3.17 12.19 -5.39
N SER A 102 2.61 13.19 -4.70
CA SER A 102 3.29 13.85 -3.59
C SER A 102 3.46 12.89 -2.41
N VAL A 103 2.42 12.12 -2.08
CA VAL A 103 2.48 11.07 -1.05
C VAL A 103 3.45 9.97 -1.47
N ILE A 104 3.43 9.55 -2.75
CA ILE A 104 4.35 8.53 -3.28
C ILE A 104 5.81 8.95 -3.16
N LEU A 105 6.14 10.19 -3.55
CA LEU A 105 7.50 10.74 -3.42
C LEU A 105 7.94 10.77 -1.95
N LEU A 106 7.03 11.12 -1.06
CA LEU A 106 7.30 11.21 0.37
C LEU A 106 7.55 9.82 0.98
N LEU A 107 6.69 8.84 0.67
CA LEU A 107 6.89 7.45 1.06
C LEU A 107 8.22 6.90 0.52
N ARG A 108 8.57 7.23 -0.73
CA ARG A 108 9.86 6.82 -1.33
C ARG A 108 11.04 7.47 -0.63
N ALA A 109 10.96 8.75 -0.26
CA ALA A 109 11.98 9.42 0.53
C ALA A 109 12.15 8.79 1.91
N ALA A 110 11.06 8.27 2.49
CA ALA A 110 11.09 7.52 3.74
C ALA A 110 11.58 6.06 3.60
N GLY A 111 11.89 5.59 2.38
CA GLY A 111 12.39 4.23 2.14
C GLY A 111 11.31 3.19 1.83
N ALA A 112 10.12 3.60 1.39
CA ALA A 112 9.10 2.67 0.92
C ALA A 112 9.59 1.83 -0.27
N GLU A 113 9.47 0.51 -0.13
CA GLU A 113 9.77 -0.43 -1.18
C GLU A 113 8.58 -0.58 -2.13
N VAL A 114 8.91 -0.75 -3.42
CA VAL A 114 7.92 -1.18 -4.43
C VAL A 114 7.73 -2.68 -4.26
N SER A 115 6.99 -3.07 -3.24
CA SER A 115 6.70 -4.46 -2.90
C SER A 115 5.26 -4.82 -3.21
N ILE A 116 5.03 -6.12 -3.39
CA ILE A 116 3.71 -6.70 -3.55
C ILE A 116 3.06 -6.71 -2.15
N GLY A 117 2.01 -5.91 -1.97
CA GLY A 117 1.21 -5.92 -0.74
C GLY A 117 0.11 -6.99 -0.76
N ALA A 118 -0.84 -6.84 0.16
CA ALA A 118 -2.05 -7.65 0.24
C ALA A 118 -2.68 -8.00 -1.13
N LYS A 119 -3.20 -9.22 -1.26
CA LYS A 119 -3.97 -9.68 -2.44
C LYS A 119 -3.19 -9.59 -3.77
N ASN A 120 -1.87 -9.75 -3.73
CA ASN A 120 -1.00 -9.57 -4.89
C ASN A 120 -1.23 -8.21 -5.57
N GLN A 121 -1.52 -7.17 -4.78
CA GLN A 121 -1.60 -5.81 -5.30
C GLN A 121 -0.24 -5.15 -5.20
N ASN A 122 0.35 -4.95 -6.36
CA ASN A 122 1.52 -4.10 -6.53
C ASN A 122 1.06 -2.64 -6.72
N PRO A 123 1.82 -1.64 -6.21
CA PRO A 123 1.60 -0.23 -6.55
C PRO A 123 1.29 0.04 -8.02
N LEU A 124 2.01 -0.59 -8.96
CA LEU A 124 1.75 -0.40 -10.38
C LEU A 124 0.38 -0.92 -10.80
N THR A 125 0.01 -2.13 -10.36
CA THR A 125 -1.32 -2.71 -10.63
C THR A 125 -2.43 -1.84 -10.05
N ALA A 126 -2.22 -1.26 -8.88
CA ALA A 126 -3.20 -0.41 -8.20
C ALA A 126 -3.38 0.93 -8.93
N ALA A 127 -2.30 1.58 -9.36
CA ALA A 127 -2.36 2.78 -10.18
C ALA A 127 -3.02 2.51 -11.54
N ALA A 128 -2.71 1.37 -12.16
CA ALA A 128 -3.26 0.98 -13.46
C ALA A 128 -4.78 0.71 -13.39
N MET A 129 -5.24 0.02 -12.35
CA MET A 129 -6.66 -0.22 -12.11
C MET A 129 -7.46 1.08 -11.88
N ASN A 130 -6.83 2.14 -11.39
CA ASN A 130 -7.49 3.42 -11.13
C ASN A 130 -7.20 4.47 -12.22
N GLY A 131 -6.49 4.10 -13.29
CA GLY A 131 -6.21 5.02 -14.41
C GLY A 131 -5.23 6.15 -14.10
N ARG A 132 -4.38 6.01 -13.08
CA ARG A 132 -3.48 7.10 -12.64
C ARG A 132 -2.21 7.11 -13.49
N LEU A 133 -2.28 7.73 -14.68
CA LEU A 133 -1.20 7.75 -15.67
C LEU A 133 0.13 8.27 -15.11
N ASP A 134 0.11 9.42 -14.42
CA ASP A 134 1.31 10.07 -13.87
C ASP A 134 2.07 9.14 -12.91
N VAL A 135 1.33 8.42 -12.07
CA VAL A 135 1.89 7.44 -11.13
C VAL A 135 2.40 6.20 -11.86
N VAL A 136 1.69 5.74 -12.89
CA VAL A 136 2.16 4.63 -13.73
C VAL A 136 3.49 4.99 -14.40
N GLU A 137 3.62 6.20 -14.97
CA GLU A 137 4.89 6.65 -15.58
C GLU A 137 6.03 6.70 -14.55
N TYR A 138 5.76 7.22 -13.36
CA TYR A 138 6.75 7.25 -12.29
C TYR A 138 7.17 5.83 -11.85
N LEU A 139 6.21 4.92 -11.68
CA LEU A 139 6.47 3.54 -11.27
C LEU A 139 7.15 2.72 -12.38
N LEU A 140 6.85 2.97 -13.66
CA LEU A 140 7.54 2.36 -14.81
C LEU A 140 9.05 2.63 -14.79
N GLY A 141 9.47 3.80 -14.30
CA GLY A 141 10.89 4.13 -14.14
C GLY A 141 11.58 3.35 -13.03
N LEU A 142 10.83 2.88 -12.03
CA LEU A 142 11.36 2.20 -10.85
C LEU A 142 11.26 0.68 -10.93
N GLU A 143 10.19 0.18 -11.54
CA GLU A 143 9.85 -1.23 -11.58
C GLU A 143 10.25 -1.85 -12.92
N LYS A 144 10.99 -2.97 -12.86
CA LYS A 144 11.48 -3.68 -14.06
C LYS A 144 10.98 -5.12 -14.15
N ARG A 145 9.99 -5.49 -13.34
CA ARG A 145 9.48 -6.86 -13.25
C ARG A 145 8.40 -7.11 -14.29
N GLU A 146 8.74 -7.88 -15.33
CA GLU A 146 7.85 -8.26 -16.45
C GLU A 146 6.49 -8.82 -15.99
N SER A 147 6.50 -9.68 -14.96
CA SER A 147 5.27 -10.32 -14.44
C SER A 147 4.26 -9.32 -13.89
N VAL A 148 4.73 -8.24 -13.28
CA VAL A 148 3.87 -7.20 -12.68
C VAL A 148 3.16 -6.41 -13.77
N PHE A 149 3.83 -6.13 -14.89
CA PHE A 149 3.20 -5.43 -16.01
C PHE A 149 2.06 -6.23 -16.63
N LYS A 150 2.21 -7.56 -16.74
CA LYS A 150 1.13 -8.42 -17.23
C LYS A 150 -0.08 -8.34 -16.32
N ASP A 151 0.11 -8.52 -15.02
CA ASP A 151 -0.98 -8.43 -14.03
C ASP A 151 -1.62 -7.04 -14.02
N ALA A 152 -0.84 -5.98 -14.24
CA ALA A 152 -1.33 -4.61 -14.30
C ALA A 152 -2.19 -4.36 -15.54
N ILE A 153 -1.76 -4.85 -16.71
CA ILE A 153 -2.52 -4.74 -17.96
C ILE A 153 -3.83 -5.52 -17.86
N GLU A 154 -3.78 -6.80 -17.44
CA GLU A 154 -4.97 -7.63 -17.32
C GLU A 154 -6.00 -7.01 -16.36
N LYS A 155 -5.54 -6.51 -15.20
CA LYS A 155 -6.42 -5.85 -14.23
C LYS A 155 -6.94 -4.51 -14.72
N ALA A 156 -6.14 -3.72 -15.42
CA ALA A 156 -6.55 -2.44 -16.00
C ALA A 156 -7.55 -2.61 -17.16
N GLU A 157 -7.38 -3.64 -17.99
CA GLU A 157 -8.34 -4.02 -19.03
C GLU A 157 -9.67 -4.48 -18.43
N LYS A 158 -9.61 -5.24 -17.33
CA LYS A 158 -10.80 -5.69 -16.59
C LYS A 158 -11.50 -4.57 -15.80
N ALA A 159 -10.83 -3.46 -15.51
CA ALA A 159 -11.36 -2.40 -14.66
C ALA A 159 -12.55 -1.60 -15.25
N LEU A 160 -12.93 -1.83 -16.53
CA LEU A 160 -14.18 -1.38 -17.19
C LEU A 160 -14.41 0.14 -17.36
N ASP A 161 -14.95 0.50 -18.53
CA ASP A 161 -15.28 1.82 -19.09
C ASP A 161 -14.13 2.78 -19.45
N GLY A 162 -13.31 2.40 -20.45
CA GLY A 162 -12.68 3.32 -21.43
C GLY A 162 -11.63 4.35 -20.95
N CYS A 163 -11.74 4.88 -19.74
CA CYS A 163 -10.86 5.89 -19.14
C CYS A 163 -9.45 5.37 -18.86
N HIS A 164 -9.26 4.05 -18.85
CA HIS A 164 -7.97 3.41 -18.59
C HIS A 164 -7.26 2.95 -19.88
N ALA A 165 -7.86 3.19 -21.05
CA ALA A 165 -7.27 2.83 -22.33
C ALA A 165 -5.89 3.47 -22.53
N GLU A 166 -5.72 4.72 -22.08
CA GLU A 166 -4.43 5.43 -22.18
C GLU A 166 -3.35 4.78 -21.32
N VAL A 167 -3.68 4.36 -20.09
CA VAL A 167 -2.76 3.63 -19.22
C VAL A 167 -2.39 2.27 -19.81
N VAL A 168 -3.37 1.52 -20.34
CA VAL A 168 -3.12 0.24 -21.00
C VAL A 168 -2.22 0.44 -22.23
N SER A 169 -2.54 1.40 -23.10
CA SER A 169 -1.72 1.73 -24.27
C SER A 169 -0.30 2.12 -23.87
N ARG A 170 -0.13 2.90 -22.80
CA ARG A 170 1.18 3.31 -22.31
C ARG A 170 2.00 2.14 -21.78
N LEU A 171 1.37 1.24 -21.01
CA LEU A 171 1.99 0.01 -20.50
C LEU A 171 2.40 -0.93 -21.64
N LYS A 172 1.50 -1.16 -22.61
CA LYS A 172 1.77 -1.98 -23.80
C LYS A 172 2.94 -1.41 -24.61
N ARG A 173 2.92 -0.11 -24.88
CA ARG A 173 4.00 0.58 -25.60
C ARG A 173 5.35 0.47 -24.87
N PHE A 174 5.36 0.64 -23.56
CA PHE A 174 6.60 0.50 -22.78
C PHE A 174 7.16 -0.93 -22.86
N LEU A 175 6.30 -1.95 -22.80
CA LEU A 175 6.72 -3.35 -22.99
C LEU A 175 7.21 -3.63 -24.40
N GLU A 176 6.61 -3.04 -25.43
CA GLU A 176 7.09 -3.15 -26.82
C GLU A 176 8.46 -2.49 -27.00
N GLU A 177 8.67 -1.30 -26.42
CA GLU A 177 9.95 -0.58 -26.47
C GLU A 177 11.07 -1.37 -25.78
N GLN A 178 10.79 -2.01 -24.64
CA GLN A 178 11.79 -2.76 -23.88
C GLN A 178 11.96 -4.22 -24.37
N HIS A 179 10.89 -4.86 -24.85
CA HIS A 179 10.85 -6.30 -25.18
C HIS A 179 10.04 -6.62 -26.45
N PRO A 180 10.46 -6.10 -27.62
CA PRO A 180 9.70 -6.20 -28.87
C PRO A 180 9.43 -7.65 -29.32
N ARG A 181 10.29 -8.61 -28.97
CA ARG A 181 10.17 -10.02 -29.40
C ARG A 181 9.21 -10.84 -28.55
N LYS A 182 8.95 -10.44 -27.30
CA LYS A 182 8.11 -11.22 -26.37
C LYS A 182 6.66 -10.78 -26.41
N TRP A 183 6.41 -9.47 -26.59
CA TRP A 183 5.06 -8.91 -26.64
C TRP A 183 4.21 -9.48 -27.78
N SER A 184 4.76 -9.59 -29.00
CA SER A 184 4.07 -10.20 -30.16
C SER A 184 3.69 -11.67 -29.98
N ARG A 185 4.26 -12.36 -28.98
CA ARG A 185 3.91 -13.74 -28.63
C ARG A 185 2.81 -13.79 -27.56
N MET A 186 2.65 -12.73 -26.76
CA MET A 186 1.60 -12.62 -25.74
C MET A 186 0.25 -12.23 -26.34
N GLU A 187 0.21 -11.35 -27.36
CA GLU A 187 -1.03 -10.98 -28.06
C GLU A 187 -1.73 -12.17 -28.74
N LYS A 188 -0.99 -13.24 -29.07
CA LYS A 188 -1.52 -14.42 -29.76
C LYS A 188 -2.17 -15.47 -28.84
N VAL A 189 -2.17 -15.24 -27.52
CA VAL A 189 -2.64 -16.24 -26.52
C VAL A 189 -3.90 -15.77 -25.76
N SER A 190 -4.40 -14.57 -26.04
CA SER A 190 -5.69 -14.08 -25.53
C SER A 190 -6.80 -14.21 -26.56
#